data_AF-A0A160FKM2-F1
#
_entry.id   AF-A0A160FKM2-F1
#
_cell.length_a   1.000
_cell.length_b   1.000
_cell.length_c   1.000
_cell.angle_alpha   90.00
_cell.angle_beta   90.00
_cell.angle_gamma   90.00
#
_symmetry.space_group_name_H-M   'P 1'
#
loop_
_entity.id
_entity.type
_entity.pdbx_description
1 polymer ?
#
loop_
_entity_poly.entity_id
_entity_poly.type
_entity_poly.pdbx_seq_one_letter_code
_entity_poly.pdbx_strand_id
1 'polypeptide(L)'
;MSLVLEFNHALAKRTPNTLAAHRLVWVLQQRHDVTALVEAIFHAYFSAGRDIGDVAVLTEIAVATGFKKDKVEAFFASDRGVDEVRALEARAIERGVNSVPPVKIGDEIISGAQSVALFRATLENALKPSATVA
;
A
#
# COMPACT_ATOMS: atom_id res chain seq x y z
N MET A 1 4.60 9.40 16.14
CA MET A 1 3.56 10.45 16.13
C MET A 1 2.39 9.85 15.37
N SER A 2 1.26 9.57 16.04
CA SER A 2 0.09 8.99 15.36
C SER A 2 -0.54 10.09 14.50
N LEU A 3 -0.26 10.10 13.21
CA LEU A 3 -0.95 10.98 12.26
C LEU A 3 -2.35 10.42 12.05
N VAL A 4 -3.37 11.11 12.57
CA VAL A 4 -4.73 10.93 12.08
C VAL A 4 -4.73 11.42 10.62
N LEU A 5 -5.08 10.54 9.69
CA LEU A 5 -5.22 10.90 8.28
C LEU A 5 -6.50 11.72 8.10
N GLU A 6 -6.38 13.03 7.95
CA GLU A 6 -7.53 13.90 7.65
C GLU A 6 -7.82 13.91 6.15
N PHE A 7 -9.03 13.52 5.77
CA PHE A 7 -9.42 13.43 4.36
C PHE A 7 -9.89 14.80 3.85
N ASN A 8 -9.31 15.26 2.73
CA ASN A 8 -9.70 16.49 2.05
C ASN A 8 -9.85 16.25 0.55
N HIS A 9 -10.91 15.53 0.19
CA HIS A 9 -11.19 15.16 -1.20
C HIS A 9 -11.43 16.36 -2.12
N ALA A 10 -11.83 17.52 -1.59
CA ALA A 10 -12.07 18.73 -2.38
C ALA A 10 -10.79 19.28 -3.03
N LEU A 11 -9.61 18.93 -2.52
CA LEU A 11 -8.33 19.33 -3.11
C LEU A 11 -7.92 18.47 -4.32
N ALA A 12 -8.46 17.26 -4.43
CA ALA A 12 -8.11 16.35 -5.52
C ALA A 12 -8.71 16.86 -6.84
N LYS A 13 -7.84 17.16 -7.82
CA LYS A 13 -8.27 17.60 -9.16
C LYS A 13 -8.71 16.46 -10.07
N ARG A 14 -8.22 15.24 -9.79
CA ARG A 14 -8.51 14.01 -10.54
C ARG A 14 -8.24 12.79 -9.68
N THR A 15 -8.76 11.65 -10.11
CA THR A 15 -8.32 10.34 -9.62
C THR A 15 -7.03 9.93 -10.35
N PRO A 16 -5.88 9.81 -9.67
CA PRO A 16 -4.62 9.44 -10.29
C PRO A 16 -4.58 7.94 -10.60
N ASN A 17 -3.80 7.57 -11.62
CA ASN A 17 -3.38 6.18 -11.80
C ASN A 17 -2.31 5.86 -10.74
N THR A 18 -2.50 4.79 -9.96
CA THR A 18 -1.62 4.46 -8.83
C THR A 18 -0.48 3.50 -9.17
N LEU A 19 -0.34 3.07 -10.43
CA LEU A 19 0.70 2.10 -10.83
C LEU A 19 2.10 2.60 -10.49
N ALA A 20 2.40 3.89 -10.72
CA ALA A 20 3.70 4.47 -10.38
C ALA A 20 3.98 4.42 -8.87
N ALA A 21 2.99 4.74 -8.04
CA ALA A 21 3.10 4.66 -6.59
C ALA A 21 3.32 3.21 -6.12
N HIS A 22 2.55 2.25 -6.67
CA HIS A 22 2.72 0.83 -6.36
C HIS A 22 4.10 0.31 -6.80
N ARG A 23 4.60 0.71 -7.97
CA ARG A 23 5.95 0.36 -8.46
C ARG A 23 7.04 0.85 -7.51
N LEU A 24 6.92 2.08 -7.03
CA LEU A 24 7.89 2.67 -6.09
C LEU A 24 7.91 1.90 -4.76
N VAL A 25 6.73 1.64 -4.18
CA VAL A 25 6.62 0.84 -2.96
C VAL A 25 7.17 -0.57 -3.18
N TRP A 26 6.81 -1.20 -4.30
CA TRP A 26 7.26 -2.55 -4.66
C TRP A 26 8.78 -2.69 -4.72
N VAL A 27 9.50 -1.72 -5.30
CA VAL A 27 10.96 -1.80 -5.42
C VAL A 27 11.67 -1.50 -4.10
N LEU A 28 11.17 -0.53 -3.33
CA LEU A 28 11.82 -0.10 -2.08
C LEU A 28 11.57 -1.08 -0.93
N GLN A 29 10.39 -1.68 -0.85
CA GLN A 29 10.03 -2.64 0.22
C GLN A 29 10.86 -3.93 0.19
N GLN A 30 11.58 -4.20 -0.91
CA GLN A 30 12.48 -5.36 -1.02
C GLN A 30 13.70 -5.25 -0.09
N ARG A 31 14.04 -4.03 0.35
CA ARG A 31 15.29 -3.76 1.10
C ARG A 31 15.12 -2.82 2.28
N HIS A 32 13.95 -2.19 2.41
CA HIS A 32 13.70 -1.13 3.37
C HIS A 32 12.32 -1.27 3.98
N ASP A 33 12.16 -0.81 5.23
CA ASP A 33 10.84 -0.47 5.75
C ASP A 33 10.32 0.76 5.00
N VAL A 34 9.13 0.64 4.44
CA VAL A 34 8.47 1.67 3.61
C VAL A 34 7.24 2.26 4.30
N THR A 35 7.03 1.99 5.58
CA THR A 35 5.87 2.49 6.34
C THR A 35 5.73 4.00 6.20
N ALA A 36 6.80 4.75 6.48
CA ALA A 36 6.80 6.20 6.36
C ALA A 36 6.52 6.69 4.92
N LEU A 37 7.01 5.98 3.91
CA LEU A 37 6.74 6.27 2.49
C LEU A 37 5.27 6.08 2.16
N VAL A 38 4.68 4.96 2.57
CA VAL A 38 3.26 4.65 2.32
C VAL A 38 2.35 5.65 3.03
N GLU A 39 2.66 6.00 4.28
CA GLU A 39 1.95 7.05 5.03
C GLU A 39 2.03 8.41 4.31
N ALA A 40 3.21 8.78 3.81
CA ALA A 40 3.39 10.04 3.08
C ALA A 40 2.65 10.04 1.72
N ILE A 41 2.60 8.91 1.01
CA ILE A 41 1.79 8.76 -0.20
C ILE A 41 0.30 8.88 0.12
N PHE A 42 -0.18 8.25 1.20
CA PHE A 42 -1.57 8.39 1.64
C PHE A 42 -1.92 9.82 2.00
N HIS A 43 -1.09 10.52 2.77
CA HIS A 43 -1.29 11.93 3.09
C HIS A 43 -1.30 12.79 1.82
N ALA A 44 -0.34 12.57 0.92
CA ALA A 44 -0.28 13.29 -0.35
C ALA A 44 -1.58 13.15 -1.16
N TYR A 45 -2.13 11.94 -1.23
CA TYR A 45 -3.34 11.65 -1.98
C TYR A 45 -4.63 12.09 -1.27
N PHE A 46 -4.86 11.60 -0.04
CA PHE A 46 -6.12 11.77 0.67
C PHE A 46 -6.27 13.13 1.35
N SER A 47 -5.16 13.76 1.77
CA SER A 47 -5.19 14.99 2.57
C SER A 47 -4.74 16.22 1.79
N ALA A 48 -3.73 16.07 0.92
CA ALA A 48 -3.11 17.20 0.23
C ALA A 48 -3.54 17.34 -1.25
N GLY A 49 -4.36 16.43 -1.78
CA GLY A 49 -4.84 16.47 -3.17
C GLY A 49 -3.72 16.39 -4.23
N ARG A 50 -2.55 15.87 -3.85
CA ARG A 50 -1.40 15.72 -4.75
C ARG A 50 -1.59 14.53 -5.68
N ASP A 51 -1.06 14.67 -6.88
CA ASP A 51 -1.15 13.67 -7.93
C ASP A 51 -0.09 12.57 -7.77
N ILE A 52 -0.45 11.47 -7.10
CA ILE A 52 0.46 10.33 -6.90
C ILE A 52 0.64 9.45 -8.15
N GLY A 53 0.09 9.87 -9.30
CA GLY A 53 0.44 9.31 -10.61
C GLY A 53 1.62 10.01 -11.27
N ASP A 54 2.04 11.17 -10.75
CA ASP A 54 3.20 11.92 -11.21
C ASP A 54 4.49 11.43 -10.52
N VAL A 55 5.46 11.00 -11.31
CA VAL A 55 6.75 10.51 -10.82
C VAL A 55 7.58 11.60 -10.12
N ALA A 56 7.39 12.88 -10.46
CA ALA A 56 8.05 13.99 -9.78
C ALA A 56 7.53 14.12 -8.34
N VAL A 57 6.20 14.09 -8.16
CA VAL A 57 5.54 14.07 -6.84
C VAL A 57 6.01 12.88 -6.01
N LEU A 58 6.04 11.68 -6.60
CA LEU A 58 6.52 10.48 -5.91
C LEU A 58 8.00 10.55 -5.54
N THR A 59 8.83 11.15 -6.40
CA THR A 59 10.26 11.35 -6.12
C THR A 59 10.47 12.29 -4.94
N GLU A 60 9.73 13.40 -4.87
CA GLU A 60 9.77 14.31 -3.71
C GLU A 60 9.37 13.62 -2.42
N ILE A 61 8.29 12.82 -2.45
CA ILE A 61 7.82 12.06 -1.28
C ILE A 61 8.87 11.02 -0.86
N ALA A 62 9.49 10.30 -1.80
CA ALA A 62 10.53 9.33 -1.50
C ALA A 62 11.76 10.00 -0.86
N VAL A 63 12.17 11.17 -1.37
CA VAL A 63 13.28 11.93 -0.78
C VAL A 63 12.96 12.42 0.63
N ALA A 64 11.76 12.95 0.83
CA ALA A 64 11.30 13.42 2.15
C ALA A 64 11.23 12.28 3.19
N THR A 65 11.10 11.03 2.73
CA THR A 65 11.08 9.82 3.58
C THR A 65 12.41 9.08 3.65
N GLY A 66 13.49 9.69 3.12
CA GLY A 66 14.88 9.24 3.32
C GLY A 66 15.50 8.44 2.16
N PHE A 67 14.83 8.32 1.02
CA PHE A 67 15.38 7.65 -0.16
C PHE A 67 16.20 8.62 -1.04
N LYS A 68 17.24 8.10 -1.71
CA LYS A 68 18.11 8.94 -2.54
C LYS A 68 17.44 9.29 -3.87
N LYS A 69 17.39 10.60 -4.17
CA LYS A 69 16.76 11.15 -5.38
C LYS A 69 17.24 10.48 -6.66
N ASP A 70 18.56 10.40 -6.85
CA ASP A 70 19.19 9.81 -8.05
C ASP A 70 18.75 8.36 -8.29
N LYS A 71 18.58 7.57 -7.22
CA LYS A 71 18.13 6.18 -7.31
C LYS A 71 16.66 6.07 -7.68
N VAL A 72 15.82 6.95 -7.14
CA VAL A 72 14.38 6.97 -7.43
C VAL A 72 14.13 7.46 -8.87
N GLU A 73 14.82 8.50 -9.31
CA GLU A 73 14.74 9.00 -10.69
C GLU A 73 15.23 7.96 -11.69
N ALA A 74 16.38 7.32 -11.42
CA ALA A 74 16.88 6.23 -12.27
C ALA A 74 15.91 5.04 -12.35
N PHE A 75 15.19 4.74 -11.27
CA PHE A 75 14.15 3.72 -11.28
C PHE A 75 12.98 4.11 -12.18
N PHE A 76 12.46 5.33 -12.03
CA PHE A 76 11.35 5.83 -12.85
C PHE A 76 11.70 6.06 -14.32
N ALA A 77 13.00 6.19 -14.65
CA ALA A 77 13.50 6.22 -16.03
C ALA A 77 13.46 4.85 -16.73
N SER A 78 12.99 3.79 -16.06
CA SER A 78 12.87 2.43 -16.60
C SER A 78 11.46 1.86 -16.42
N ASP A 79 11.15 0.75 -17.08
CA ASP A 79 9.89 0.00 -16.91
C ASP A 79 9.94 -1.06 -15.80
N ARG A 80 11.04 -1.12 -15.04
CA ARG A 80 11.21 -2.10 -13.97
C ARG A 80 10.04 -2.06 -12.98
N GLY A 81 9.48 -3.21 -12.64
CA GLY A 81 8.37 -3.33 -11.69
C GLY A 81 6.98 -3.20 -12.33
N VAL A 82 6.84 -2.82 -13.62
CA VAL A 82 5.52 -2.74 -14.27
C VAL A 82 4.86 -4.12 -14.31
N ASP A 83 5.55 -5.11 -14.86
CA ASP A 83 5.00 -6.45 -15.03
C ASP A 83 4.85 -7.17 -13.69
N GLU A 84 5.78 -6.94 -12.76
CA GLU A 84 5.71 -7.53 -11.42
C GLU A 84 4.52 -7.01 -10.62
N VAL A 85 4.23 -5.71 -10.68
CA VAL A 85 3.07 -5.11 -10.00
C VAL A 85 1.76 -5.57 -10.65
N ARG A 86 1.69 -5.61 -11.99
CA ARG A 86 0.51 -6.14 -12.70
C ARG A 86 0.26 -7.62 -12.39
N ALA A 87 1.32 -8.42 -12.29
CA ALA A 87 1.21 -9.82 -11.92
C ALA A 87 0.79 -9.98 -10.44
N LEU A 88 1.20 -9.09 -9.54
CA LEU A 88 0.71 -9.06 -8.15
C LEU A 88 -0.79 -8.76 -8.08
N GLU A 89 -1.25 -7.77 -8.84
CA GLU A 89 -2.66 -7.41 -8.98
C GLU A 89 -3.49 -8.58 -9.54
N ALA A 90 -3.08 -9.16 -10.66
CA ALA A 90 -3.76 -10.30 -11.28
C ALA A 90 -3.90 -11.48 -10.30
N ARG A 91 -2.81 -11.85 -9.60
CA ARG A 91 -2.84 -12.90 -8.57
C ARG A 91 -3.75 -12.56 -7.39
N ALA A 92 -3.90 -11.29 -7.04
CA ALA A 92 -4.83 -10.88 -5.98
C ALA A 92 -6.29 -11.10 -6.42
N ILE A 93 -6.61 -10.69 -7.65
CA ILE A 93 -7.93 -10.87 -8.26
C ILE A 93 -8.28 -12.37 -8.40
N GLU A 94 -7.34 -13.19 -8.88
CA GLU A 94 -7.51 -14.65 -8.98
C GLU A 94 -7.81 -15.30 -7.62
N ARG A 95 -7.31 -14.71 -6.53
CA ARG A 95 -7.58 -15.15 -5.15
C ARG A 95 -8.85 -14.53 -4.55
N GLY A 96 -9.69 -13.90 -5.37
CA GLY A 96 -10.97 -13.32 -4.96
C GLY A 96 -10.87 -11.94 -4.30
N VAL A 97 -9.73 -11.26 -4.38
CA VAL A 97 -9.61 -9.88 -3.88
C VAL A 97 -10.26 -8.92 -4.87
N ASN A 98 -11.45 -8.41 -4.52
CA ASN A 98 -12.22 -7.46 -5.33
C ASN A 98 -12.31 -6.06 -4.70
N SER A 99 -11.76 -5.87 -3.51
CA SER A 99 -11.74 -4.59 -2.80
C SER A 99 -10.54 -4.51 -1.85
N VAL A 100 -10.18 -3.29 -1.43
CA VAL A 100 -9.08 -3.04 -0.49
C VAL A 100 -9.55 -2.29 0.76
N PRO A 101 -8.90 -2.49 1.92
CA PRO A 101 -7.83 -3.46 2.17
C PRO A 101 -8.38 -4.88 2.45
N PRO A 102 -7.85 -5.94 1.82
CA PRO A 102 -8.00 -7.29 2.33
C PRO A 102 -6.91 -7.60 3.35
N VAL A 103 -7.22 -8.40 4.36
CA VAL A 103 -6.22 -8.94 5.31
C VAL A 103 -6.51 -10.42 5.54
N LYS A 104 -5.53 -11.29 5.30
CA LYS A 104 -5.63 -12.73 5.57
C LYS A 104 -4.94 -13.05 6.90
N ILE A 105 -5.64 -13.70 7.81
CA ILE A 105 -5.14 -14.15 9.12
C ILE A 105 -5.51 -15.62 9.29
N GLY A 106 -4.50 -16.50 9.28
CA GLY A 106 -4.74 -17.94 9.18
C GLY A 106 -5.53 -18.27 7.90
N ASP A 107 -6.67 -18.94 8.06
CA ASP A 107 -7.59 -19.26 6.95
C ASP A 107 -8.68 -18.20 6.73
N GLU A 108 -8.81 -17.22 7.62
CA GLU A 108 -9.82 -16.17 7.52
C GLU A 108 -9.35 -15.00 6.65
N ILE A 109 -10.26 -14.47 5.82
CA ILE A 109 -10.05 -13.25 5.03
C ILE A 109 -10.99 -12.17 5.56
N ILE A 110 -10.40 -11.09 6.07
CA ILE A 110 -11.09 -9.88 6.50
C ILE A 110 -11.09 -8.91 5.32
N SER A 111 -12.27 -8.46 4.90
CA SER A 111 -12.44 -7.47 3.83
C SER A 111 -12.79 -6.10 4.37
N GLY A 112 -12.05 -5.08 3.94
CA GLY A 112 -12.27 -3.68 4.31
C GLY A 112 -11.57 -3.27 5.61
N ALA A 113 -11.68 -1.98 5.93
CA ALA A 113 -11.16 -1.40 7.17
C ALA A 113 -12.08 -1.75 8.34
N GLN A 114 -11.91 -2.94 8.91
CA GLN A 114 -12.72 -3.45 10.00
C GLN A 114 -12.26 -2.96 11.38
N SER A 115 -13.08 -3.18 12.40
CA SER A 115 -12.78 -2.77 13.77
C SER A 115 -11.57 -3.49 14.36
N VAL A 116 -10.86 -2.81 15.26
CA VAL A 116 -9.75 -3.40 16.04
C VAL A 116 -10.21 -4.65 16.81
N ALA A 117 -11.45 -4.67 17.28
CA ALA A 117 -12.03 -5.81 17.99
C ALA A 117 -12.13 -7.06 17.10
N LEU A 118 -12.55 -6.89 15.83
CA LEU A 118 -12.61 -8.00 14.88
C LEU A 118 -11.22 -8.54 14.57
N PHE A 119 -10.25 -7.66 14.28
CA PHE A 119 -8.87 -8.06 14.02
C PHE A 119 -8.27 -8.83 15.21
N ARG A 120 -8.47 -8.32 16.43
CA ARG A 120 -8.02 -9.00 17.67
C ARG A 120 -8.63 -10.39 17.78
N ALA A 121 -9.94 -10.53 17.65
CA ALA A 121 -10.63 -11.82 17.78
C ALA A 121 -10.14 -12.82 16.72
N THR A 122 -9.90 -12.37 15.49
CA THR A 122 -9.41 -13.21 14.39
C THR A 122 -7.99 -13.71 14.67
N LEU A 123 -7.10 -12.83 15.16
CA LEU A 123 -5.74 -13.22 15.58
C LEU A 123 -5.78 -14.22 16.72
N GLU A 124 -6.61 -13.98 17.75
CA GLU A 124 -6.77 -14.89 18.89
C GLU A 124 -7.31 -16.26 18.47
N ASN A 125 -8.22 -16.31 17.48
CA ASN A 125 -8.72 -17.58 16.93
C ASN A 125 -7.65 -18.33 16.15
N ALA A 126 -6.88 -17.64 15.30
CA ALA A 126 -5.82 -18.26 14.49
C ALA A 126 -4.66 -18.84 15.32
N LEU A 127 -4.47 -18.38 16.57
CA LEU A 127 -3.47 -18.90 17.50
C LEU A 127 -3.94 -20.15 18.26
N LYS A 128 -5.24 -20.47 18.25
CA LYS A 128 -5.75 -21.68 18.90
C LYS A 128 -5.26 -22.90 18.10
N PRO A 129 -4.75 -23.96 18.75
CA PRO A 129 -4.37 -25.19 18.05
C PRO A 129 -5.56 -25.71 17.24
N SER A 130 -5.34 -26.02 15.97
CA SER A 130 -6.34 -26.72 15.17
C SER A 130 -6.72 -27.99 15.91
N ALA A 131 -8.00 -28.14 16.27
CA ALA A 131 -8.48 -29.38 16.84
C ALA A 131 -8.19 -30.48 15.82
N THR A 132 -7.27 -31.39 16.15
CA THR A 132 -6.97 -32.56 15.34
C THR A 132 -8.28 -33.28 15.08
N VAL A 133 -8.71 -33.32 13.82
CA VAL A 133 -9.80 -34.21 13.40
C VAL A 133 -9.24 -35.62 13.57
N ALA A 134 -9.83 -36.36 14.52
CA ALA A 134 -9.53 -37.76 14.76
C ALA A 134 -9.96 -38.63 13.57
#